data_AF-A0A9E4N6M3-F1
#
_entry.id   AF-A0A9E4N6M3-F1
#
_cell.length_a   1.000
_cell.length_b   1.000
_cell.length_c   1.000
_cell.angle_alpha   90.00
_cell.angle_beta   90.00
_cell.angle_gamma   90.00
#
_symmetry.space_group_name_H-M   'P 1'
#
loop_
_entity.id
_entity.type
_entity.pdbx_description
1 polymer ?
#
loop_
_entity_poly.entity_id
_entity_poly.type
_entity_poly.pdbx_seq_one_letter_code
_entity_poly.pdbx_strand_id
1 'polypeptide(L)' 'IDKVRYKVRCGEHIWDLDLFHGANQGLVMAEVELGREDEAFVMPEWAGEEVSGDTRYYNANLVKHPFCEW' A
#
# COMPACT_ATOMS: atom_id res chain seq x y z
N ILE A 1 -5.21 10.15 -7.89
CA ILE A 1 -4.04 9.36 -8.32
C ILE A 1 -4.56 8.22 -9.16
N ASP A 2 -3.90 7.93 -10.28
CA ASP A 2 -4.24 6.78 -11.12
C ASP A 2 -3.54 5.52 -10.62
N LYS A 3 -4.30 4.44 -10.41
CA LYS A 3 -3.84 3.17 -9.88
C LYS A 3 -4.82 2.04 -10.21
N VAL A 4 -4.31 0.82 -10.31
CA VAL A 4 -5.12 -0.41 -10.34
C VAL A 4 -4.97 -1.11 -9.00
N ARG A 5 -6.09 -1.46 -8.37
CA ARG A 5 -6.14 -2.15 -7.08
C ARG A 5 -6.50 -3.62 -7.29
N TYR A 6 -5.64 -4.51 -6.81
CA TYR A 6 -5.91 -5.95 -6.71
C TYR A 6 -6.23 -6.31 -5.27
N LYS A 7 -7.16 -7.26 -5.08
CA LYS A 7 -7.46 -7.83 -3.77
C LYS A 7 -6.84 -9.20 -3.68
N VAL A 8 -5.93 -9.40 -2.73
CA VAL A 8 -5.24 -10.68 -2.52
C VAL A 8 -5.53 -11.17 -1.12
N ARG A 9 -6.08 -12.38 -1.02
CA ARG A 9 -6.30 -13.03 0.27
C ARG A 9 -5.00 -13.59 0.81
N CYS A 10 -4.67 -13.29 2.05
CA CYS A 10 -3.53 -13.86 2.77
C CYS A 10 -3.96 -14.19 4.21
N GLY A 11 -4.05 -15.49 4.51
CA GLY A 11 -4.71 -15.95 5.74
C GLY A 11 -6.19 -15.55 5.74
N GLU A 12 -6.62 -14.95 6.85
CA GLU A 12 -8.00 -14.47 7.05
C GLU A 12 -8.24 -13.07 6.50
N HIS A 13 -7.16 -12.33 6.17
CA HIS A 13 -7.23 -10.94 5.74
C HIS A 13 -7.18 -10.80 4.22
N ILE A 14 -7.75 -9.71 3.72
CA ILE A 14 -7.65 -9.30 2.33
C ILE A 14 -6.71 -8.10 2.28
N TRP A 15 -5.67 -8.23 1.47
CA TRP A 15 -4.71 -7.18 1.18
C TRP A 15 -5.12 -6.47 -0.11
N ASP A 16 -5.14 -5.15 -0.06
CA ASP A 16 -5.33 -4.28 -1.21
C ASP A 16 -3.95 -3.90 -1.77
N LEU A 17 -3.65 -4.42 -2.96
CA LEU A 17 -2.43 -4.16 -3.71
C LEU A 17 -2.67 -3.07 -4.75
N ASP A 18 -2.16 -1.88 -4.50
CA ASP A 18 -2.22 -0.73 -5.39
C ASP A 18 -0.99 -0.65 -6.28
N LEU A 19 -1.20 -0.81 -7.60
CA LEU A 19 -0.20 -0.55 -8.62
C LEU A 19 -0.43 0.85 -9.17
N PHE A 20 0.48 1.76 -8.88
CA PHE A 20 0.37 3.16 -9.25
C PHE A 20 0.85 3.40 -10.68
N HIS A 21 0.23 4.38 -11.36
CA HIS A 21 0.55 4.78 -12.72
C HIS A 21 0.91 6.27 -12.83
N GLY A 22 1.32 6.70 -14.02
CA GLY A 22 1.70 8.08 -14.32
C GLY A 22 2.93 8.51 -13.52
N ALA A 23 2.85 9.67 -12.86
CA ALA A 23 3.96 10.19 -12.04
C ALA A 23 4.31 9.30 -10.82
N ASN A 24 3.42 8.36 -10.46
CA ASN A 24 3.66 7.39 -9.39
C ASN A 24 4.01 5.99 -9.94
N GLN A 25 4.30 5.86 -11.24
CA GLN A 25 4.58 4.58 -11.87
C GLN A 25 5.81 3.90 -11.24
N GLY A 26 5.67 2.59 -11.00
CA GLY A 26 6.70 1.76 -10.37
C GLY A 26 6.52 1.62 -8.85
N LEU A 27 5.71 2.47 -8.22
CA LEU A 27 5.28 2.28 -6.84
C LEU A 27 4.19 1.20 -6.76
N VAL A 28 4.40 0.22 -5.88
CA VAL A 28 3.41 -0.77 -5.50
C VAL A 28 3.23 -0.68 -3.99
N MET A 29 1.98 -0.51 -3.54
CA MET A 29 1.66 -0.50 -2.12
C MET A 29 0.71 -1.63 -1.77
N ALA A 30 0.87 -2.18 -0.57
CA ALA A 30 -0.02 -3.18 -0.01
C ALA A 30 -0.60 -2.64 1.29
N GLU A 31 -1.91 -2.66 1.41
CA GLU A 31 -2.66 -2.17 2.57
C GLU A 31 -3.55 -3.31 3.09
N VAL A 32 -3.58 -3.49 4.41
CA VAL A 32 -4.48 -4.43 5.07
C VAL A 32 -5.27 -3.66 6.13
N GLU A 33 -6.59 -3.84 6.12
CA GLU A 33 -7.46 -3.28 7.16
C GLU A 33 -7.61 -4.32 8.28
N LEU A 34 -7.33 -3.90 9.51
CA LEU A 34 -7.52 -4.69 10.72
C LEU A 34 -8.73 -4.12 11.49
N GLY A 35 -9.47 -4.99 12.16
CA GLY A 35 -10.58 -4.58 13.03
C GLY A 35 -10.11 -3.94 14.33
N ARG A 36 -8.86 -4.18 14.73
CA ARG A 36 -8.19 -3.59 15.91
C ARG A 36 -6.68 -3.53 15.71
N GLU A 37 -6.01 -2.63 16.44
CA GLU A 37 -4.57 -2.38 16.32
C GLU A 37 -3.71 -3.60 16.73
N ASP A 38 -4.18 -4.40 17.68
CA ASP A 38 -3.51 -5.60 18.19
C ASP A 38 -3.93 -6.89 17.45
N GLU A 39 -4.68 -6.76 16.35
CA GLU A 39 -5.11 -7.92 15.58
C GLU A 39 -3.92 -8.59 14.90
N ALA A 40 -3.73 -9.88 15.14
CA ALA A 40 -2.75 -10.66 14.42
C ALA A 40 -3.18 -10.85 12.96
N PHE A 41 -2.25 -10.63 12.03
CA PHE A 41 -2.45 -10.88 10.61
C PHE A 41 -1.24 -11.60 10.03
N VAL A 42 -1.43 -12.22 8.87
CA VAL A 42 -0.34 -12.89 8.15
C VAL A 42 0.35 -11.88 7.24
N MET A 43 1.64 -11.67 7.47
CA MET A 43 2.48 -10.87 6.56
C MET A 43 2.78 -11.69 5.29
N PRO A 44 2.40 -11.24 4.10
CA PRO A 44 2.71 -11.93 2.86
C PRO A 44 4.21 -11.92 2.56
N GLU A 45 4.75 -13.00 1.97
CA GLU A 45 6.19 -13.10 1.64
C GLU A 45 6.67 -12.05 0.61
N TRP A 46 5.75 -11.55 -0.21
CA TRP A 46 6.04 -10.51 -1.19
C TRP A 46 5.99 -9.09 -0.60
N ALA A 47 5.48 -8.94 0.63
CA ALA A 47 5.41 -7.63 1.28
C ALA A 47 6.84 -7.18 1.63
N GLY A 48 7.16 -5.93 1.25
CA GLY A 48 8.46 -5.34 1.45
C GLY A 48 8.54 -4.57 2.77
N GLU A 49 9.09 -3.37 2.70
CA GLU A 49 9.22 -2.46 3.83
C GLU A 49 7.86 -2.07 4.41
N GLU A 50 7.75 -2.08 5.74
CA GLU A 50 6.57 -1.57 6.44
C GLU A 50 6.58 -0.04 6.45
N VAL A 51 5.57 0.57 5.81
CA VAL A 51 5.48 2.03 5.61
C VAL A 51 4.22 2.65 6.24
N SER A 52 3.54 1.94 7.14
CA SER A 52 2.26 2.37 7.75
C SER A 52 2.33 3.77 8.40
N GLY A 53 3.46 4.08 9.06
CA GLY A 53 3.72 5.37 9.68
C GLY A 53 4.37 6.42 8.77
N ASP A 54 4.76 6.05 7.55
CA ASP A 54 5.45 6.96 6.64
C ASP A 54 4.46 7.76 5.79
N THR A 55 4.28 9.02 6.19
CA THR A 55 3.37 9.93 5.52
C THR A 55 3.69 10.15 4.04
N ARG A 56 4.91 9.90 3.56
CA ARG A 56 5.27 10.07 2.13
C ARG A 56 4.37 9.20 1.24
N TYR A 57 4.04 8.00 1.69
CA TYR A 57 3.23 7.01 0.98
C TYR A 57 1.73 7.29 1.04
N TYR A 58 1.29 8.33 1.78
CA TYR A 58 -0.12 8.66 1.85
C TYR A 58 -0.59 9.22 0.52
N ASN A 59 -1.79 8.82 0.06
CA ASN A 59 -2.37 9.30 -1.20
C ASN A 59 -2.40 10.84 -1.28
N ALA A 60 -2.65 11.54 -0.17
CA ALA A 60 -2.63 13.00 -0.15
C ALA A 60 -1.24 13.60 -0.44
N ASN A 61 -0.17 12.91 -0.04
CA ASN A 61 1.21 13.33 -0.27
C ASN A 61 1.72 12.87 -1.63
N LEU A 62 1.37 11.67 -2.10
CA LEU A 62 1.65 11.19 -3.46
C LEU A 62 1.02 12.06 -4.57
N VAL A 63 -0.03 12.82 -4.27
CA VAL A 63 -0.57 13.85 -5.19
C VAL A 63 0.31 15.09 -5.23
N LYS A 64 0.90 15.48 -4.09
CA LYS A 64 1.67 16.72 -3.93
C LYS A 64 3.13 16.56 -4.33
N HIS A 65 3.71 15.42 -4.00
CA HIS A 65 5.09 15.05 -4.27
C HIS A 65 5.05 13.60 -4.80
N PRO A 66 4.90 13.43 -6.13
CA PRO A 66 4.76 12.11 -6.72
C PRO A 66 6.06 11.29 -6.59
N PHE A 67 5.95 9.97 -6.66
CA PHE A 67 7.05 9.02 -6.48
C PHE A 67 8.27 9.31 -7.37
N CYS A 68 8.06 9.80 -8.59
CA CYS A 68 9.17 10.16 -9.48
C CYS A 68 10.01 11.36 -9.01
N GLU A 69 9.54 12.12 -8.01
CA GLU A 69 10.22 13.30 -7.44
C GLU A 69 10.80 13.03 -6.04
N TRP A 70 10.67 11.81 -5.53
CA TRP A 70 11.11 11.43 -4.18
C TRP A 70 12.62 11.43 -3.97
#